data_AF-A0A166IL76-F1
#
_entry.id   AF-A0A166IL76-F1
#
_cell.length_a   1.000
_cell.length_b   1.000
_cell.length_c   1.000
_cell.angle_alpha   90.00
_cell.angle_beta   90.00
_cell.angle_gamma   90.00
#
_symmetry.space_group_name_H-M   'P 1'
#
loop_
_entity.id
_entity.type
_entity.pdbx_description
1 polymer ?
#
loop_
_entity_poly.entity_id
_entity_poly.type
_entity_poly.pdbx_seq_one_letter_code
_entity_poly.pdbx_strand_id
1 'polypeptide(L)'
;MPPPTPSPSLHLELLPLPLYLEQLHGEDPVPSELLLRLSSEKENGFLSITRTATETSIVSDVPTTGSTKWACLKVVGPMDLGQNFMI
;
A
#
# COMPACT_ATOMS: atom_id res chain seq x y z
N MET A 1 19.82 35.70 -7.31
CA MET A 1 18.86 34.65 -7.76
C MET A 1 17.64 34.74 -6.87
N PRO A 2 16.42 34.82 -7.42
CA PRO A 2 15.21 34.61 -6.62
C PRO A 2 15.18 33.14 -6.16
N PRO A 3 14.70 32.85 -4.93
CA PRO A 3 14.57 31.47 -4.47
C PRO A 3 13.59 30.70 -5.37
N PRO A 4 13.74 29.37 -5.48
CA PRO A 4 12.74 28.53 -6.15
C PRO A 4 11.37 28.78 -5.53
N THR A 5 10.34 28.94 -6.36
CA THR A 5 8.94 29.06 -5.94
C THR A 5 8.56 27.92 -4.98
N PRO A 6 7.78 28.18 -3.92
CA PRO A 6 7.39 27.15 -2.96
C PRO A 6 6.55 26.09 -3.67
N SER A 7 7.07 24.86 -3.78
CA SER A 7 6.25 23.70 -4.12
C SER A 7 5.23 23.47 -3.00
N PRO A 8 3.98 23.07 -3.29
CA PRO A 8 3.06 22.69 -2.24
C PRO A 8 3.66 21.52 -1.44
N SER A 9 3.85 21.72 -0.14
CA SER A 9 4.39 20.68 0.74
C SER A 9 3.40 19.54 0.87
N LEU A 10 3.87 18.29 0.77
CA LEU A 10 3.05 17.14 1.10
C LEU A 10 2.80 17.10 2.60
N HIS A 11 1.53 17.05 2.99
CA HIS A 11 1.14 16.80 4.37
C HIS A 11 1.20 15.28 4.61
N LEU A 12 2.16 14.83 5.42
CA LEU A 12 2.36 13.40 5.71
C LEU A 12 1.87 13.07 7.13
N GLU A 13 1.15 11.97 7.25
CA GLU A 13 0.70 11.38 8.51
C GLU A 13 1.34 9.99 8.66
N LEU A 14 2.03 9.75 9.77
CA LEU A 14 2.52 8.42 10.11
C LEU A 14 1.35 7.56 10.62
N LEU A 15 1.11 6.42 9.99
CA LEU A 15 0.10 5.48 10.47
C LEU A 15 0.55 4.87 11.81
N PRO A 16 -0.39 4.69 12.76
CA PRO A 16 -0.07 4.23 14.11
C PRO A 16 0.37 2.77 14.15
N LEU A 17 -0.08 1.95 13.19
CA LEU A 17 0.27 0.55 13.09
C LEU A 17 1.29 0.32 11.97
N PRO A 18 2.31 -0.55 12.22
CA PRO A 18 3.22 -0.97 11.19
C PRO A 18 2.48 -1.82 10.15
N LEU A 19 3.02 -1.84 8.93
CA LEU A 19 2.61 -2.76 7.88
C LEU A 19 3.67 -3.83 7.68
N TYR A 20 3.28 -4.93 7.06
CA TYR A 20 4.09 -6.12 6.83
C TYR A 20 4.04 -6.44 5.35
N LEU A 21 5.22 -6.58 4.75
CA LEU A 21 5.39 -6.93 3.35
C LEU A 21 5.80 -8.40 3.25
N GLU A 22 5.07 -9.14 2.43
CA GLU A 22 5.38 -10.50 1.99
C GLU A 22 5.37 -10.54 0.46
N GLN A 23 6.25 -11.36 -0.11
CA GLN A 23 6.36 -11.57 -1.55
C GLN A 23 6.19 -13.05 -1.85
N LEU A 24 5.20 -13.36 -2.66
CA LEU A 24 4.96 -14.70 -3.21
C LEU A 24 5.54 -14.81 -4.62
N HIS A 25 5.83 -16.02 -5.05
CA HIS A 25 6.24 -16.26 -6.43
C HIS A 25 5.08 -15.93 -7.39
N GLY A 26 5.36 -15.49 -8.62
CA GLY A 26 4.31 -15.02 -9.55
C GLY A 26 3.21 -16.06 -9.86
N GLU A 27 3.57 -17.34 -9.85
CA GLU A 27 2.66 -18.47 -10.08
C GLU A 27 1.91 -18.91 -8.82
N ASP A 28 2.34 -18.47 -7.64
CA ASP A 28 1.68 -18.85 -6.40
C ASP A 28 0.29 -18.19 -6.32
N PRO A 29 -0.74 -18.94 -5.89
CA PRO A 29 -2.05 -18.36 -5.68
C PRO A 29 -2.02 -17.38 -4.51
N VAL A 30 -2.86 -16.34 -4.58
CA VAL A 30 -3.14 -15.50 -3.41
C VAL A 30 -3.89 -16.35 -2.39
N PRO A 31 -3.45 -16.41 -1.11
CA PRO A 31 -4.16 -17.13 -0.06
C PRO A 31 -5.64 -16.74 0.03
N SER A 32 -6.54 -17.72 0.10
CA SER A 32 -7.99 -17.52 0.09
C SER A 32 -8.47 -16.63 1.23
N GLU A 33 -7.79 -16.68 2.37
CA GLU A 33 -8.07 -15.90 3.57
C GLU A 33 -7.92 -14.40 3.29
N LEU A 34 -6.93 -14.02 2.47
CA LEU A 34 -6.71 -12.63 2.08
C LEU A 34 -7.78 -12.14 1.09
N LEU A 35 -8.25 -13.01 0.19
CA LEU A 35 -9.35 -12.70 -0.73
C LEU A 35 -10.68 -12.55 0.02
N LEU A 36 -10.93 -13.40 1.01
CA LEU A 36 -12.08 -13.29 1.91
C LEU A 36 -12.01 -11.99 2.72
N ARG A 37 -10.82 -11.63 3.23
CA ARG A 37 -10.59 -10.37 3.94
C ARG A 37 -10.89 -9.16 3.06
N LEU A 38 -10.41 -9.15 1.81
CA LEU A 38 -10.69 -8.10 0.81
C LEU A 38 -12.18 -7.93 0.51
N SER A 39 -12.96 -9.02 0.55
CA SER A 39 -14.39 -9.01 0.24
C SER A 39 -15.30 -8.80 1.44
N SER A 40 -14.74 -8.72 2.66
CA SER A 40 -15.51 -8.56 3.89
C SER A 40 -15.88 -7.08 4.15
N GLU A 41 -17.14 -6.82 4.51
CA GLU A 41 -17.64 -5.46 4.78
C GLU A 41 -17.18 -4.88 6.15
N LYS A 42 -16.47 -5.66 6.98
CA LYS A 42 -16.39 -5.41 8.43
C LYS A 42 -15.00 -5.29 9.05
N GLU A 43 -13.91 -5.41 8.30
CA GLU A 43 -12.58 -5.22 8.89
C GLU A 43 -12.02 -3.83 8.63
N ASN A 44 -11.89 -3.05 9.71
CA ASN A 44 -10.92 -1.97 9.77
C ASN A 44 -9.52 -2.59 9.70
N GLY A 45 -8.79 -2.33 8.63
CA GLY A 45 -7.42 -2.78 8.47
C GLY A 45 -6.80 -2.34 7.15
N PHE A 46 -5.51 -2.59 7.00
CA PHE A 46 -4.79 -2.34 5.74
C PHE A 46 -4.51 -3.66 5.04
N LEU A 47 -4.91 -3.75 3.77
CA LEU A 47 -4.55 -4.84 2.88
C LEU A 47 -4.36 -4.29 1.46
N SER A 48 -3.20 -4.54 0.89
CA SER A 48 -2.87 -4.27 -0.51
C SER A 48 -2.30 -5.53 -1.12
N ILE A 49 -2.85 -5.95 -2.25
CA ILE A 49 -2.36 -7.10 -3.02
C ILE A 49 -2.06 -6.62 -4.42
N THR A 50 -0.81 -6.77 -4.84
CA THR A 50 -0.35 -6.35 -6.16
C THR A 50 0.26 -7.54 -6.87
N ARG A 51 -0.34 -7.94 -7.99
CA ARG A 51 0.20 -8.98 -8.87
C ARG A 51 0.92 -8.32 -10.05
N THR A 52 2.13 -8.77 -10.30
CA THR A 52 2.91 -8.43 -11.49
C THR A 52 3.15 -9.69 -12.32
N ALA A 53 3.90 -9.58 -13.42
CA ALA A 53 4.31 -10.73 -14.22
C ALA A 53 5.30 -11.66 -13.50
N THR A 54 5.97 -11.19 -12.44
CA THR A 54 7.04 -11.93 -11.77
C THR A 54 6.71 -12.34 -10.35
N GLU A 55 5.79 -11.64 -9.69
CA GLU A 55 5.51 -11.83 -8.26
C GLU A 55 4.09 -11.40 -7.89
N THR A 56 3.67 -11.83 -6.71
CA THR A 56 2.58 -11.19 -5.98
C THR A 56 3.11 -10.60 -4.68
N SER A 57 3.00 -9.28 -4.50
CA SER A 57 3.34 -8.60 -3.26
C SER A 57 2.08 -8.35 -2.43
N ILE A 58 2.17 -8.64 -1.14
CA ILE A 58 1.10 -8.48 -0.16
C ILE A 58 1.62 -7.54 0.92
N VAL A 59 0.92 -6.43 1.12
CA VAL A 59 1.14 -5.52 2.25
C VAL A 59 -0.08 -5.60 3.15
N SER A 60 0.11 -5.94 4.41
CA SER A 60 -0.98 -5.97 5.38
C SER A 60 -0.58 -5.47 6.76
N ASP A 61 -1.54 -5.18 7.61
CA ASP A 61 -1.36 -4.90 9.04
C ASP A 61 -1.21 -6.17 9.91
N VAL A 62 -1.28 -7.36 9.33
CA VAL A 62 -1.12 -8.65 10.02
C VAL A 62 0.23 -9.27 9.65
N PRO A 63 1.11 -9.57 10.63
CA PRO A 63 2.39 -10.22 10.35
C PRO A 63 2.19 -11.68 9.92
N THR A 64 2.91 -12.09 8.87
CA THR A 64 3.06 -13.49 8.47
C THR A 64 4.50 -13.96 8.68
N THR A 65 4.71 -15.28 8.67
CA THR A 65 6.06 -15.87 8.81
C THR A 65 6.95 -15.42 7.66
N GLY A 66 8.02 -14.70 7.96
CA GLY A 66 8.96 -14.19 6.95
C GLY A 66 8.62 -12.80 6.40
N SER A 67 7.50 -12.20 6.82
CA SER A 67 7.17 -10.83 6.44
C SER A 67 8.14 -9.80 7.04
N THR A 68 8.40 -8.74 6.28
CA THR A 68 9.24 -7.61 6.72
C THR A 68 8.37 -6.48 7.25
N LYS A 69 8.74 -5.90 8.39
CA LYS A 69 8.00 -4.82 9.07
C LYS A 69 8.37 -3.44 8.51
N TRP A 70 7.37 -2.61 8.24
CA TRP A 70 7.49 -1.27 7.68
C TRP A 70 6.69 -0.24 8.48
N ALA A 71 7.21 0.99 8.53
CA ALA A 71 6.42 2.16 8.90
C ALA A 71 5.69 2.68 7.65
N CYS A 72 4.47 3.20 7.80
CA CYS A 72 3.67 3.70 6.68
C CYS A 72 3.36 5.19 6.85
N LEU A 73 3.66 5.98 5.82
CA LEU A 73 3.30 7.39 5.74
C LEU A 73 2.13 7.55 4.76
N LYS A 74 1.05 8.17 5.22
CA LYS A 74 -0.10 8.56 4.41
C LYS A 74 0.06 10.01 3.97
N VAL A 75 -0.14 10.29 2.69
CA VAL A 75 -0.32 11.67 2.22
C VAL A 75 -1.76 12.11 2.53
N VAL A 76 -1.91 13.22 3.26
CA VAL A 76 -3.19 13.75 3.72
C VAL A 76 -3.84 14.61 2.63
N GLY A 77 -5.13 14.40 2.41
CA GLY A 77 -5.97 15.16 1.47
C GLY A 77 -6.26 14.40 0.17
N PRO A 78 -7.25 14.86 -0.62
CA PRO A 78 -7.41 14.38 -1.99
C PRO A 78 -6.19 14.82 -2.80
N MET A 79 -5.46 13.86 -3.37
CA MET A 79 -4.43 14.15 -4.35
C MET A 79 -5.10 14.30 -5.71
N ASP A 80 -4.99 15.47 -6.34
CA ASP A 80 -5.37 15.60 -7.74
C ASP A 80 -4.34 14.86 -8.59
N LEU A 81 -4.68 13.64 -9.01
CA LEU A 81 -3.86 12.83 -9.90
C LEU A 81 -4.04 13.22 -11.37
N GLY A 82 -4.73 14.34 -11.64
CA GLY A 82 -5.04 14.99 -12.92
C GLY A 82 -4.69 14.21 -14.18
N GLN A 83 -5.71 13.66 -14.87
CA GLN A 83 -5.86 13.27 -16.29
C GLN A 83 -4.65 12.83 -17.16
N ASN A 84 -3.45 12.63 -16.63
CA ASN A 84 -2.23 12.33 -17.38
C ASN A 84 -1.86 10.84 -17.40
N PHE A 85 -2.68 9.99 -16.76
CA PHE A 85 -2.61 8.54 -16.90
C PHE A 85 -3.74 8.06 -17.82
N MET A 86 -3.81 8.59 -19.05
CA MET A 86 -4.47 7.85 -20.13
C MET A 86 -3.54 6.70 -20.51
N ILE A 87 -3.91 5.49 -20.09
CA ILE A 87 -3.36 4.22 -20.58
C ILE A 87 -4.01 3.92 -21.92
#